data_AF-A0A8R1I971-F1
#
_entry.id   AF-A0A8R1I971-F1
#
_cell.length_a   1.000
_cell.length_b   1.000
_cell.length_c   1.000
_cell.angle_alpha   90.00
_cell.angle_beta   90.00
_cell.angle_gamma   90.00
#
_symmetry.space_group_name_H-M   'P 1'
#
loop_
_entity.id
_entity.type
_entity.pdbx_description
1 polymer ?
#
loop_
_entity_poly.entity_id
_entity_poly.type
_entity_poly.pdbx_seq_one_letter_code
_entity_poly.pdbx_strand_id
1 'polypeptide(L)'
;MTNGRIIPLTGQEPSLSVLFSDLMTLNGLTTDQEQYDCHTAPLNLNGYVEKDAESAVFQFVGTGLKTIAITDANGNSIPTANYITFKNPNFISVNIGSADFNKYVRGVWKISALATTGGCQVTVRQKTPVGLILGFTSSSTDDVAISTQIITQRSKRILRIHYL
;
A
#
# COMPACT_ATOMS: atom_id res chain seq x y z
N MET A 1 10.15 -18.75 5.17
CA MET A 1 10.34 -17.70 4.15
C MET A 1 9.30 -17.90 3.05
N THR A 2 8.22 -17.12 3.08
CA THR A 2 7.33 -16.90 1.92
C THR A 2 6.61 -15.55 2.11
N ASN A 3 7.36 -14.45 2.12
CA ASN A 3 6.82 -13.08 2.29
C ASN A 3 6.38 -12.49 0.94
N GLY A 4 5.68 -13.30 0.14
CA GLY A 4 5.27 -12.92 -1.20
C GLY A 4 4.15 -13.81 -1.69
N ARG A 5 2.92 -13.34 -1.58
CA ARG A 5 1.78 -13.99 -2.20
C ARG A 5 1.76 -13.65 -3.69
N ILE A 6 1.79 -14.68 -4.55
CA ILE A 6 1.57 -14.52 -5.98
C ILE A 6 0.12 -14.09 -6.17
N ILE A 7 -0.10 -12.92 -6.79
CA ILE A 7 -1.44 -12.46 -7.16
C ILE A 7 -1.74 -13.01 -8.55
N PRO A 8 -2.63 -14.00 -8.69
CA PRO A 8 -2.99 -14.51 -10.01
C PRO A 8 -3.78 -13.45 -10.77
N LEU A 9 -3.23 -13.03 -11.91
CA LEU A 9 -3.92 -12.19 -12.89
C LEU A 9 -4.81 -13.10 -13.75
N THR A 10 -6.07 -12.74 -13.92
CA THR A 10 -7.08 -13.63 -14.54
C THR A 10 -7.37 -13.31 -16.01
N GLY A 11 -6.65 -12.37 -16.61
CA GLY A 11 -6.86 -11.89 -17.97
C GLY A 11 -8.06 -10.94 -18.12
N GLN A 12 -8.72 -10.63 -17.01
CA GLN A 12 -9.84 -9.66 -16.92
C GLN A 12 -9.33 -8.23 -16.66
N GLU A 13 -8.02 -8.09 -16.47
CA GLU A 13 -7.35 -6.84 -16.19
C GLU A 13 -7.22 -5.97 -17.45
N PRO A 14 -7.81 -4.76 -17.51
CA PRO A 14 -7.74 -3.91 -18.70
C PRO A 14 -6.32 -3.36 -18.95
N SER A 15 -5.51 -3.19 -17.91
CA SER A 15 -4.07 -2.89 -18.00
C SER A 15 -3.38 -3.05 -16.65
N LEU A 16 -2.11 -3.47 -16.66
CA LEU A 16 -1.23 -3.50 -15.48
C LEU A 16 -0.38 -2.23 -15.34
N SER A 17 -0.36 -1.34 -16.35
CA SER A 17 0.48 -0.14 -16.36
C SER A 17 0.20 0.79 -15.18
N VAL A 18 -1.06 0.89 -14.78
CA VAL A 18 -1.50 1.72 -13.64
C VAL A 18 -0.92 1.20 -12.33
N LEU A 19 -0.95 -0.11 -12.11
CA LEU A 19 -0.35 -0.75 -10.94
C LEU A 19 1.15 -0.49 -10.84
N PHE A 20 1.86 -0.61 -11.96
CA PHE A 20 3.31 -0.34 -11.97
C PHE A 20 3.63 1.14 -11.72
N SER A 21 2.83 2.06 -12.26
CA SER A 21 2.98 3.50 -12.01
C SER A 21 2.78 3.86 -10.54
N ASP A 22 1.78 3.24 -9.91
CA ASP A 22 1.48 3.38 -8.48
C ASP A 22 2.66 2.88 -7.62
N LEU A 23 3.36 1.82 -8.04
CA LEU A 23 4.49 1.27 -7.29
C LEU A 23 5.81 2.03 -7.48
N MET A 24 6.07 2.52 -8.69
CA MET A 24 7.35 3.13 -9.07
C MET A 24 7.60 4.52 -8.45
N THR A 25 6.54 5.19 -7.99
CA THR A 25 6.60 6.60 -7.55
C THR A 25 6.56 6.78 -6.03
N LEU A 26 6.51 5.68 -5.26
CA LEU A 26 6.34 5.70 -3.80
C LEU A 26 7.59 5.19 -3.08
N ASN A 27 8.08 5.99 -2.14
CA ASN A 27 9.11 5.59 -1.19
C ASN A 27 8.39 5.00 0.05
N GLY A 28 7.89 3.77 -0.04
CA GLY A 28 6.95 3.24 0.95
C GLY A 28 7.43 2.01 1.71
N LEU A 29 7.27 2.04 3.04
CA LEU A 29 7.31 0.86 3.90
C LEU A 29 5.95 0.14 3.85
N THR A 30 5.99 -1.18 3.71
CA THR A 30 4.82 -2.06 3.60
C THR A 30 4.52 -2.72 4.95
N THR A 31 3.28 -2.66 5.45
CA THR A 31 2.83 -3.71 6.37
C THR A 31 2.61 -4.99 5.60
N ASP A 32 3.08 -6.09 6.16
CA ASP A 32 2.74 -7.44 5.71
C ASP A 32 2.13 -8.20 6.89
N GLN A 33 1.11 -7.61 7.50
CA GLN A 33 0.32 -8.35 8.47
C GLN A 33 -0.67 -9.23 7.70
N GLU A 34 -0.27 -10.48 7.54
CA GLU A 34 -1.17 -11.54 7.15
C GLU A 34 -2.07 -11.89 8.35
N GLN A 35 -3.38 -11.74 8.16
CA GLN A 35 -4.34 -12.37 9.05
C GLN A 35 -4.86 -13.63 8.37
N TYR A 36 -4.52 -14.77 8.95
CA TYR A 36 -4.82 -16.09 8.41
C TYR A 36 -6.32 -16.40 8.30
N ASP A 37 -7.15 -15.72 9.10
CA ASP A 37 -8.61 -15.74 8.95
C ASP A 37 -9.15 -14.31 8.95
N CYS A 38 -9.44 -13.78 7.76
CA CYS A 38 -10.21 -12.56 7.61
C CYS A 38 -11.54 -12.78 6.90
N HIS A 39 -12.06 -14.00 7.00
CA HIS A 39 -13.39 -14.38 6.55
C HIS A 39 -14.42 -14.21 7.68
N THR A 40 -14.06 -14.64 8.89
CA THR A 40 -14.96 -14.60 10.05
C THR A 40 -14.99 -13.22 10.73
N ALA A 41 -13.85 -12.53 10.74
CA ALA A 41 -13.70 -11.16 11.23
C ALA A 41 -12.83 -10.35 10.27
N PRO A 42 -13.07 -9.04 10.08
CA PRO A 42 -12.21 -8.23 9.24
C PRO A 42 -10.78 -8.17 9.80
N LEU A 43 -9.80 -8.20 8.91
CA LEU A 43 -8.46 -7.71 9.21
C LEU A 43 -8.55 -6.24 9.57
N ASN A 44 -7.94 -5.83 10.67
CA ASN A 44 -7.89 -4.43 11.10
C ASN A 44 -6.44 -4.05 11.42
N LEU A 45 -5.99 -2.99 10.76
CA LEU A 45 -4.62 -2.51 10.85
C LEU A 45 -4.61 -1.03 11.16
N ASN A 46 -3.68 -0.63 12.02
CA ASN A 46 -3.32 0.76 12.22
C ASN A 46 -2.11 1.07 11.33
N GLY A 47 -2.24 2.13 10.54
CA GLY A 47 -1.20 2.57 9.64
C GLY A 47 -0.83 4.02 9.83
N TYR A 48 0.43 4.29 10.17
CA TYR A 48 0.90 5.65 10.33
C TYR A 48 1.13 6.30 8.96
N VAL A 49 0.33 7.32 8.66
CA VAL A 49 0.50 8.18 7.50
C VAL A 49 1.27 9.42 7.90
N GLU A 50 2.45 9.58 7.31
CA GLU A 50 3.39 10.66 7.64
C GLU A 50 2.79 12.04 7.33
N LYS A 51 3.11 13.01 8.17
CA LYS A 51 2.69 14.41 8.00
C LYS A 51 3.00 14.97 6.61
N ASP A 52 4.19 14.70 6.09
CA ASP A 52 4.68 15.25 4.82
C ASP A 52 4.44 14.32 3.63
N ALA A 53 3.71 13.22 3.82
CA ALA A 53 3.35 12.35 2.72
C ALA A 53 2.44 13.09 1.71
N GLU A 54 2.79 12.95 0.43
CA GLU A 54 2.11 13.57 -0.71
C GLU A 54 1.00 12.67 -1.27
N SER A 55 1.14 11.35 -1.14
CA SER A 55 0.15 10.37 -1.59
C SER A 55 0.31 9.04 -0.86
N ALA A 56 -0.71 8.19 -0.92
CA ALA A 56 -0.63 6.83 -0.44
C ALA A 56 -1.36 5.85 -1.35
N VAL A 57 -0.81 4.64 -1.45
CA VAL A 57 -1.41 3.50 -2.14
C VAL A 57 -1.64 2.38 -1.14
N PHE A 58 -2.85 1.83 -1.16
CA PHE A 58 -3.29 0.71 -0.33
C PHE A 58 -3.63 -0.45 -1.25
N GLN A 59 -3.03 -1.60 -0.98
CA GLN A 59 -3.20 -2.82 -1.75
C GLN A 59 -3.73 -3.91 -0.84
N PHE A 60 -4.86 -4.47 -1.22
CA PHE A 60 -5.60 -5.48 -0.46
C PHE A 60 -5.54 -6.77 -1.24
N VAL A 61 -5.16 -7.86 -0.57
CA VAL A 61 -4.98 -9.18 -1.17
C VAL A 61 -5.76 -10.19 -0.32
N GLY A 62 -6.70 -10.92 -0.90
CA GLY A 62 -7.58 -11.86 -0.17
C GLY A 62 -8.34 -12.77 -1.13
N THR A 63 -8.91 -13.88 -0.67
CA THR A 63 -9.70 -14.75 -1.55
C THR A 63 -11.17 -14.28 -1.55
N GLY A 64 -11.61 -13.69 -2.66
CA GLY A 64 -12.94 -13.08 -2.79
C GLY A 64 -13.11 -11.87 -1.86
N LEU A 65 -12.35 -10.79 -2.06
CA LEU A 65 -12.46 -9.58 -1.24
C LEU A 65 -13.89 -9.02 -1.27
N LYS A 66 -14.54 -8.98 -0.11
CA LYS A 66 -15.91 -8.49 0.07
C LYS A 66 -15.94 -6.99 0.30
N THR A 67 -15.22 -6.54 1.32
CA THR A 67 -15.22 -5.15 1.75
C THR A 67 -13.81 -4.71 2.11
N ILE A 68 -13.52 -3.45 1.82
CA ILE A 68 -12.34 -2.72 2.29
C ILE A 68 -12.81 -1.39 2.87
N ALA A 69 -12.14 -0.93 3.94
CA ALA A 69 -12.43 0.36 4.54
C ALA A 69 -11.13 1.04 4.97
N ILE A 70 -11.11 2.37 4.82
CA ILE A 70 -10.00 3.21 5.29
C ILE A 70 -10.60 4.39 6.03
N THR A 71 -10.05 4.70 7.19
CA THR A 71 -10.45 5.83 8.03
C THR A 71 -9.22 6.66 8.36
N ASP A 72 -9.32 7.97 8.21
CA ASP A 72 -8.22 8.89 8.55
C ASP A 72 -8.01 9.02 10.07
N ALA A 73 -7.00 9.79 10.47
CA ALA A 73 -6.65 9.95 11.89
C ALA A 73 -7.72 10.65 12.74
N ASN A 74 -8.66 11.37 12.11
CA ASN A 74 -9.79 12.00 12.78
C ASN A 74 -11.04 11.10 12.85
N GLY A 75 -10.99 9.90 12.30
CA GLY A 75 -12.14 9.01 12.24
C GLY A 75 -13.03 9.22 11.02
N ASN A 76 -12.61 10.03 10.04
CA ASN A 76 -13.39 10.22 8.81
C ASN A 76 -13.21 9.04 7.87
N SER A 77 -14.32 8.47 7.41
CA SER A 77 -14.30 7.42 6.39
C SER A 77 -13.83 7.97 5.04
N ILE A 78 -12.85 7.31 4.44
CA ILE A 78 -12.37 7.63 3.10
C ILE A 78 -13.22 6.81 2.10
N PRO A 79 -13.90 7.44 1.12
CA PRO A 79 -14.71 6.74 0.13
C PRO A 79 -13.81 6.02 -0.88
N THR A 80 -13.28 4.86 -0.50
CA THR A 80 -12.27 4.08 -1.24
C THR A 80 -12.65 3.82 -2.69
N ALA A 81 -13.94 3.65 -2.99
CA ALA A 81 -14.46 3.43 -4.35
C ALA A 81 -14.03 4.52 -5.36
N ASN A 82 -13.84 5.76 -4.91
CA ASN A 82 -13.40 6.86 -5.77
C ASN A 82 -11.92 6.79 -6.15
N TYR A 83 -11.15 5.97 -5.43
CA TYR A 83 -9.70 5.89 -5.50
C TYR A 83 -9.21 4.52 -5.97
N ILE A 84 -10.13 3.60 -6.32
CA ILE A 84 -9.75 2.28 -6.85
C ILE A 84 -9.10 2.47 -8.22
N THR A 85 -7.82 2.13 -8.33
CA THR A 85 -7.06 2.14 -9.59
C THR A 85 -7.07 0.77 -10.27
N PHE A 86 -7.26 -0.29 -9.49
CA PHE A 86 -7.34 -1.65 -9.99
C PHE A 86 -8.20 -2.52 -9.08
N LYS A 87 -8.99 -3.42 -9.66
CA LYS A 87 -9.79 -4.39 -8.91
C LYS A 87 -9.99 -5.69 -9.69
N ASN A 88 -9.75 -6.81 -9.02
CA ASN A 88 -10.25 -8.13 -9.39
C ASN A 88 -10.81 -8.83 -8.13
N PRO A 89 -11.39 -10.05 -8.23
CA PRO A 89 -11.99 -10.71 -7.08
C PRO A 89 -11.04 -10.94 -5.88
N ASN A 90 -9.73 -11.00 -6.11
CA ASN A 90 -8.75 -11.33 -5.07
C ASN A 90 -7.81 -10.19 -4.72
N PHE A 91 -7.91 -9.06 -5.42
CA PHE A 91 -7.00 -7.95 -5.27
C PHE A 91 -7.66 -6.61 -5.56
N ILE A 92 -7.43 -5.64 -4.68
CA ILE A 92 -7.89 -4.25 -4.86
C ILE A 92 -6.71 -3.32 -4.60
N SER A 93 -6.46 -2.38 -5.52
CA SER A 93 -5.50 -1.29 -5.36
C SER A 93 -6.24 0.04 -5.28
N VAL A 94 -5.92 0.82 -4.25
CA VAL A 94 -6.50 2.13 -3.97
C VAL A 94 -5.37 3.15 -3.96
N ASN A 95 -5.42 4.16 -4.83
CA ASN A 95 -4.45 5.25 -4.88
C ASN A 95 -5.12 6.58 -4.51
N ILE A 96 -4.72 7.14 -3.38
CA ILE A 96 -5.11 8.49 -2.98
C ILE A 96 -3.98 9.42 -3.38
N GLY A 97 -4.11 9.97 -4.59
CA GLY A 97 -3.13 10.87 -5.18
C GLY A 97 -3.09 12.25 -4.53
N SER A 98 -2.04 13.01 -4.85
CA SER A 98 -1.72 14.30 -4.21
C SER A 98 -2.81 15.36 -4.28
N ALA A 99 -3.64 15.35 -5.32
CA ALA A 99 -4.78 16.27 -5.45
C ALA A 99 -5.80 16.11 -4.32
N ASP A 100 -5.99 14.88 -3.85
CA ASP A 100 -7.02 14.53 -2.87
C ASP A 100 -6.45 14.18 -1.51
N PHE A 101 -5.15 13.86 -1.43
CA PHE A 101 -4.52 13.42 -0.20
C PHE A 101 -4.64 14.46 0.91
N ASN A 102 -4.55 15.75 0.61
CA ASN A 102 -4.69 16.85 1.59
C ASN A 102 -6.10 17.00 2.19
N LYS A 103 -7.10 16.27 1.69
CA LYS A 103 -8.46 16.26 2.25
C LYS A 103 -8.56 15.43 3.54
N TYR A 104 -7.58 14.57 3.82
CA TYR A 104 -7.59 13.61 4.93
C TYR A 104 -6.55 13.92 5.98
N VAL A 105 -6.86 13.68 7.25
CA VAL A 105 -5.95 14.03 8.35
C VAL A 105 -4.86 12.97 8.51
N ARG A 106 -3.60 13.41 8.54
CA ARG A 106 -2.39 12.58 8.72
C ARG A 106 -2.30 12.01 10.13
N GLY A 107 -1.52 10.95 10.31
CA GLY A 107 -1.39 10.22 11.58
C GLY A 107 -1.84 8.77 11.43
N VAL A 108 -2.35 8.17 12.51
CA VAL A 108 -2.74 6.76 12.50
C VAL A 108 -4.07 6.58 11.79
N TRP A 109 -4.03 5.99 10.60
CA TRP A 109 -5.20 5.59 9.83
C TRP A 109 -5.63 4.17 10.21
N LYS A 110 -6.93 3.92 10.17
CA LYS A 110 -7.47 2.56 10.36
C LYS A 110 -7.79 1.96 9.00
N ILE A 111 -7.28 0.77 8.75
CA ILE A 111 -7.44 0.07 7.48
C ILE A 111 -8.07 -1.29 7.78
N SER A 112 -9.07 -1.67 7.00
CA SER A 112 -9.80 -2.90 7.19
C SER A 112 -10.05 -3.65 5.89
N ALA A 113 -10.04 -4.98 5.97
CA ALA A 113 -10.30 -5.88 4.84
C ALA A 113 -11.08 -7.12 5.28
N LEU A 114 -12.08 -7.52 4.50
CA LEU A 114 -12.85 -8.75 4.72
C LEU A 114 -12.86 -9.58 3.44
N ALA A 115 -12.55 -10.87 3.56
CA ALA A 115 -12.53 -11.82 2.46
C ALA A 115 -13.73 -12.78 2.50
N THR A 116 -13.96 -13.49 1.39
CA THR A 116 -14.99 -14.52 1.30
C THR A 116 -14.51 -15.83 1.90
N THR A 117 -13.21 -16.12 1.82
CA THR A 117 -12.58 -17.27 2.48
C THR A 117 -11.11 -16.99 2.78
N GLY A 118 -10.56 -17.69 3.76
CA GLY A 118 -9.13 -17.71 4.06
C GLY A 118 -8.56 -16.38 4.58
N GLY A 119 -7.24 -16.25 4.42
CA GLY A 119 -6.49 -15.09 4.89
C GLY A 119 -6.51 -13.92 3.92
N CYS A 120 -6.19 -12.75 4.46
CA CYS A 120 -5.89 -11.56 3.67
C CYS A 120 -4.72 -10.79 4.26
N GLN A 121 -4.20 -9.93 3.39
CA GLN A 121 -3.02 -9.14 3.58
C GLN A 121 -3.30 -7.74 3.05
N VAL A 122 -2.74 -6.74 3.73
CA VAL A 122 -2.80 -5.35 3.26
C VAL A 122 -1.41 -4.76 3.25
N THR A 123 -1.07 -4.19 2.11
CA THR A 123 0.15 -3.43 1.92
C THR A 123 -0.18 -1.97 1.74
N VAL A 124 0.55 -1.10 2.43
CA VAL A 124 0.44 0.36 2.27
C VAL A 124 1.77 0.91 1.80
N ARG A 125 1.76 1.92 0.93
CA ARG A 125 2.94 2.64 0.47
C ARG A 125 2.63 4.12 0.44
N GLN A 126 3.62 4.96 0.78
CA GLN A 126 3.45 6.40 0.82
C GLN A 126 4.52 7.06 -0.05
N LYS A 127 4.17 8.21 -0.64
CA LYS A 127 5.16 9.09 -1.26
C LYS A 127 5.55 10.13 -0.24
N THR A 128 6.75 10.01 0.29
CA THR A 128 7.32 11.01 1.21
C THR A 128 8.49 11.73 0.57
N PRO A 129 8.63 13.05 0.78
CA PRO A 129 9.83 13.79 0.41
C PRO A 129 11.04 13.42 1.28
N VAL A 130 10.82 12.73 2.41
CA VAL A 130 11.89 12.28 3.30
C VAL A 130 12.64 11.11 2.64
N GLY A 131 13.96 11.25 2.48
CA GLY A 131 14.84 10.21 1.93
C GLY A 131 15.08 9.01 2.85
N LEU A 132 14.16 8.73 3.78
CA LEU A 132 14.22 7.68 4.78
C LEU A 132 12.93 6.87 4.73
N ILE A 133 13.02 5.56 4.97
CA ILE A 133 11.86 4.69 5.09
C ILE A 133 11.40 4.75 6.56
N LEU A 134 10.24 5.38 6.80
CA LEU A 134 9.66 5.46 8.15
C LEU A 134 8.82 4.23 8.47
N GLY A 135 8.84 3.83 9.74
CA GLY A 135 7.99 2.77 10.27
C GLY A 135 6.51 3.06 10.07
N PHE A 136 5.72 2.04 9.71
CA PHE A 136 4.30 2.15 9.43
C PHE A 136 3.48 1.84 10.68
N THR A 137 4.02 1.01 11.55
CA THR A 137 3.48 0.71 12.87
C THR A 137 4.38 1.30 13.96
N SER A 138 3.96 1.20 15.22
CA SER A 138 4.79 1.57 16.37
C SER A 138 5.92 0.57 16.65
N SER A 139 5.99 -0.54 15.91
CA SER A 139 6.98 -1.60 16.12
C SER A 139 7.69 -1.98 14.83
N SER A 140 9.02 -1.87 14.80
CA SER A 140 9.83 -2.31 13.66
C SER A 140 9.73 -3.81 13.33
N THR A 141 9.18 -4.64 14.24
CA THR A 141 8.94 -6.07 13.98
C THR A 141 7.72 -6.32 13.11
N ASP A 142 6.75 -5.41 13.16
CA ASP A 142 5.48 -5.52 12.44
C ASP A 142 5.57 -4.86 11.06
N ASP A 143 6.60 -4.02 10.92
CA ASP A 143 7.05 -3.38 9.70
C ASP A 143 8.02 -4.30 8.95
N VAL A 144 7.50 -5.08 7.99
CA VAL A 144 8.36 -5.87 7.12
C VAL A 144 8.89 -4.96 6.01
N ALA A 145 10.17 -4.61 6.10
CA ALA A 145 10.88 -4.00 4.98
C ALA A 145 11.01 -5.04 3.84
N ILE A 146 10.05 -5.06 2.91
CA ILE A 146 10.11 -5.90 1.72
C ILE A 146 11.20 -5.32 0.80
N SER A 147 12.43 -5.80 0.96
CA SER A 147 13.57 -5.48 0.10
C SER A 147 13.38 -5.92 -1.36
N THR A 148 12.35 -6.71 -1.66
CA THR A 148 12.12 -7.32 -2.97
C THR A 148 11.17 -6.54 -3.89
N GLN A 149 10.63 -5.38 -3.47
CA GLN A 149 9.81 -4.53 -4.33
C GLN A 149 10.28 -3.09 -4.47
N ILE A 150 11.36 -2.70 -3.78
CA ILE A 150 12.08 -1.50 -4.19
C ILE A 150 12.76 -1.84 -5.51
N ILE A 151 12.15 -1.47 -6.63
CA ILE A 151 12.94 -1.20 -7.83
C ILE A 151 13.82 -0.03 -7.43
N THR A 152 14.99 -0.32 -6.85
CA THR A 152 16.06 0.66 -6.75
C THR A 152 16.53 0.89 -8.18
N GLN A 153 15.77 1.65 -8.96
CA GLN A 153 16.32 2.29 -10.13
C GLN A 153 17.24 3.39 -9.60
N ARG A 154 18.44 2.99 -9.13
CA ARG A 154 19.56 3.90 -9.07
C ARG A 154 19.75 4.36 -10.50
N SER A 155 19.25 5.55 -10.82
CA SER A 155 19.69 6.26 -12.01
C SER A 155 21.21 6.30 -11.94
N LYS A 156 21.88 5.53 -12.79
CA LYS A 156 23.30 5.72 -13.06
C LYS A 156 23.43 7.06 -13.80
N ARG A 157 23.28 8.18 -13.10
CA ARG A 157 23.99 9.39 -13.50
C ARG A 157 25.45 9.12 -13.21
N ILE A 158 26.16 8.68 -14.25
CA ILE A 158 27.60 8.70 -14.30
C ILE A 158 27.99 10.16 -14.04
N LEU A 159 28.40 10.45 -12.81
CA LEU A 159 29.07 11.70 -12.48
C LEU A 159 30.46 11.60 -13.12
N ARG A 160 30.62 12.09 -14.35
CA ARG A 160 31.95 12.35 -14.91
C ARG A 160 32.54 13.51 -14.13
N ILE A 161 33.29 13.22 -13.08
CA ILE A 161 34.26 14.16 -12.53
C ILE A 161 35.44 14.14 -13.51
N HIS A 162 35.58 15.18 -14.32
CA HIS A 162 36.86 15.48 -14.96
C HIS A 162 37.76 16.09 -13.89
N TYR A 163 38.80 15.37 -13.49
CA TYR A 163 39.98 15.99 -12.91
C TYR A 163 40.76 16.63 -14.06
N LEU A 164 40.87 17.96 -14.02
CA LEU A 164 41.98 18.71 -14.61
C LEU A 164 42.85 19.21 -13.47
#